data_AF-L7FN60-F1
#
_entry.id   AF-L7FN60-F1
#
_cell.length_a   1.000
_cell.length_b   1.000
_cell.length_c   1.000
_cell.angle_alpha   90.00
_cell.angle_beta   90.00
_cell.angle_gamma   90.00
#
_symmetry.space_group_name_H-M   'P 1'
#
loop_
_entity.id
_entity.type
_entity.pdbx_description
1 polymer ?
#
loop_
_entity_poly.entity_id
_entity_poly.type
_entity_poly.pdbx_seq_one_letter_code
_entity_poly.pdbx_strand_id
1 'polypeptide(L)'
;MEIKNHSKNKWMMVIFHTPNNPKYTFYFDPQVLYLRPRLSSMHTMTCFMTIHCTTRIRDLRIPYSVWVTSSRSTLELVASLLKNKSFENWIEDDRKKMESLCKNIKRRHYENLVITTDAMNTVHLDMDELNMSENPKNC
;
A
#
# COMPACT_ATOMS: atom_id res chain seq x y z
N MET A 1 -8.26 -5.02 4.06
CA MET A 1 -9.00 -3.84 3.55
C MET A 1 -10.05 -4.30 2.58
N GLU A 2 -11.21 -3.66 2.54
CA GLU A 2 -12.32 -4.05 1.69
C GLU A 2 -12.60 -3.00 0.63
N ILE A 3 -12.63 -3.42 -0.64
CA ILE A 3 -12.76 -2.52 -1.80
C ILE A 3 -13.90 -2.99 -2.68
N LYS A 4 -14.74 -2.05 -3.14
CA LYS A 4 -15.87 -2.33 -4.04
C LYS A 4 -15.95 -1.30 -5.17
N ASN A 5 -16.17 -1.81 -6.39
CA ASN A 5 -16.45 -0.97 -7.54
C ASN A 5 -17.95 -0.71 -7.68
N HIS A 6 -18.38 0.51 -7.35
CA HIS A 6 -19.77 0.95 -7.50
C HIS A 6 -20.14 1.40 -8.93
N SER A 7 -19.19 1.40 -9.87
CA SER A 7 -19.46 1.76 -11.26
C SER A 7 -20.29 0.71 -11.97
N LYS A 8 -21.28 1.16 -12.75
CA LYS A 8 -22.14 0.29 -13.57
C LYS A 8 -21.52 -0.10 -14.91
N ASN A 9 -20.50 0.61 -15.39
CA ASN A 9 -19.96 0.42 -16.75
C ASN A 9 -18.46 0.71 -16.90
N LYS A 10 -17.75 1.02 -15.81
CA LYS A 10 -16.32 1.31 -15.84
C LYS A 10 -15.55 0.36 -14.94
N TRP A 11 -14.39 -0.05 -15.43
CA TRP A 11 -13.38 -0.73 -14.64
C TRP A 11 -12.76 0.24 -13.64
N MET A 12 -12.40 -0.31 -12.49
CA MET A 12 -11.65 0.38 -11.44
C MET A 12 -10.35 -0.37 -11.21
N MET A 13 -9.25 0.35 -11.09
CA MET A 13 -7.97 -0.17 -10.63
C MET A 13 -7.60 0.54 -9.34
N VAL A 14 -7.08 -0.22 -8.37
CA VAL A 14 -6.42 0.32 -7.19
C VAL A 14 -4.97 -0.18 -7.23
N ILE A 15 -4.01 0.73 -7.04
CA ILE A 15 -2.59 0.41 -6.97
C ILE A 15 -1.98 1.06 -5.73
N PHE A 16 -1.23 0.26 -4.96
CA PHE A 16 -0.50 0.70 -3.78
C PHE A 16 0.96 0.99 -4.13
N HIS A 17 1.40 2.19 -3.77
CA HIS A 17 2.74 2.70 -4.03
C HIS A 17 3.55 2.54 -2.76
N THR A 18 4.22 1.39 -2.64
CA THR A 18 5.03 1.07 -1.47
C THR A 18 6.47 1.48 -1.71
N PRO A 19 6.97 2.56 -1.08
CA PRO A 19 8.39 2.87 -1.14
C PRO A 19 9.18 1.80 -0.38
N ASN A 20 10.33 1.40 -0.93
CA ASN A 20 11.30 0.60 -0.20
C ASN A 20 11.88 1.48 0.92
N ASN A 21 11.68 1.07 2.17
CA ASN A 21 12.24 1.76 3.33
C ASN A 21 13.09 0.77 4.14
N PRO A 22 14.33 1.12 4.52
CA PRO A 22 15.16 0.23 5.34
C PRO A 22 14.57 -0.06 6.73
N LYS A 23 13.62 0.76 7.21
CA LYS A 23 12.97 0.62 8.52
C LYS A 23 11.71 -0.23 8.50
N TYR A 24 11.04 -0.35 7.36
CA TYR A 24 9.82 -1.12 7.23
C TYR A 24 9.58 -1.53 5.78
N THR A 25 8.92 -2.68 5.59
CA THR A 25 8.50 -3.16 4.28
C THR A 25 7.00 -3.41 4.30
N PHE A 26 6.28 -2.90 3.29
CA PHE A 26 4.87 -3.20 3.06
C PHE A 26 4.74 -4.02 1.79
N TYR A 27 4.01 -5.13 1.90
CA TYR A 27 3.68 -6.01 0.79
C TYR A 27 2.17 -6.14 0.68
N PHE A 28 1.61 -5.73 -0.46
CA PHE A 28 0.18 -5.82 -0.73
C PHE A 28 -0.09 -6.98 -1.67
N ASP A 29 -1.05 -7.82 -1.31
CA ASP A 29 -1.48 -8.97 -2.12
C ASP A 29 -2.97 -8.86 -2.51
N PRO A 30 -3.28 -8.54 -3.78
CA PRO A 30 -2.35 -8.08 -4.83
C PRO A 30 -1.98 -6.59 -4.67
N GLN A 31 -0.80 -6.18 -5.15
CA GLN A 31 -0.39 -4.77 -5.18
C GLN A 31 -1.26 -3.92 -6.12
N VAL A 32 -1.75 -4.55 -7.19
CA VAL A 32 -2.64 -3.94 -8.18
C VAL A 32 -3.92 -4.77 -8.24
N LEU A 33 -5.04 -4.16 -7.90
CA LEU A 33 -6.35 -4.77 -7.93
C LEU A 33 -7.18 -4.19 -9.07
N TYR A 34 -7.77 -5.06 -9.89
CA TYR A 34 -8.71 -4.67 -10.96
C TYR A 34 -10.11 -5.15 -10.62
N LEU A 35 -11.08 -4.24 -10.65
CA LEU A 35 -12.47 -4.52 -10.33
C LEU A 35 -13.35 -4.22 -11.53
N ARG A 36 -14.04 -5.27 -12.01
CA ARG A 36 -15.03 -5.15 -13.09
C ARG A 36 -16.23 -4.29 -12.65
N PRO A 37 -16.90 -3.59 -13.57
CA PRO A 37 -18.15 -2.92 -13.27
C PRO A 37 -19.23 -3.91 -12.82
N ARG A 38 -20.19 -3.44 -12.01
CA ARG A 38 -21.33 -4.23 -11.48
C ARG A 38 -20.91 -5.47 -10.69
N LEU A 39 -19.69 -5.52 -10.19
CA LEU A 39 -19.29 -6.60 -9.32
C LEU A 39 -20.02 -6.45 -7.97
N SER A 40 -20.88 -7.43 -7.66
CA SER A 40 -21.65 -7.43 -6.42
C SER A 40 -20.78 -7.68 -5.19
N SER A 41 -19.74 -8.51 -5.34
CA SER A 41 -18.86 -8.93 -4.26
C SER A 41 -17.83 -7.86 -3.89
N MET A 42 -17.57 -7.76 -2.59
CA MET A 42 -16.44 -7.03 -2.05
C MET A 42 -15.15 -7.78 -2.38
N HIS A 43 -14.06 -7.07 -2.61
CA HIS A 43 -12.72 -7.67 -2.67
C HIS A 43 -11.96 -7.32 -1.40
N THR A 44 -11.42 -8.35 -0.76
CA THR A 44 -10.50 -8.21 0.36
C THR A 44 -9.09 -8.16 -0.18
N MET A 45 -8.36 -7.13 0.22
CA MET A 45 -6.94 -7.02 -0.06
C MET A 45 -6.16 -7.06 1.25
N THR A 46 -5.11 -7.86 1.25
CA THR A 46 -4.27 -8.11 2.42
C THR A 46 -2.98 -7.33 2.29
N CYS A 47 -2.55 -6.72 3.39
CA CYS A 47 -1.26 -6.05 3.50
C CYS A 47 -0.45 -6.76 4.57
N PHE A 48 0.74 -7.23 4.19
CA PHE A 48 1.75 -7.76 5.09
C PHE A 48 2.75 -6.65 5.37
N MET A 49 3.09 -6.47 6.64
CA MET A 49 4.01 -5.44 7.09
C MET A 49 5.14 -6.09 7.87
N THR A 50 6.37 -5.72 7.54
CA THR A 50 7.56 -6.05 8.31
C THR A 50 8.14 -4.76 8.87
N ILE A 51 8.31 -4.68 10.19
CA ILE A 51 8.91 -3.53 10.87
C ILE A 51 10.31 -3.94 11.35
N HIS A 52 11.35 -3.24 10.90
CA HIS A 52 12.72 -3.46 11.37
C HIS A 52 12.99 -2.66 12.67
N CYS A 53 13.84 -3.21 13.55
CA CYS A 53 13.95 -2.87 14.97
C CYS A 53 14.00 -1.36 15.32
N THR A 54 13.47 -1.01 16.51
CA THR A 54 13.34 0.34 17.12
C THR A 54 12.51 1.39 16.38
N THR A 55 11.89 1.04 15.24
CA THR A 55 11.09 2.00 14.47
C THR A 55 9.70 2.19 15.09
N ARG A 56 9.43 3.38 15.62
CA ARG A 56 8.04 3.84 15.86
C ARG A 56 7.42 4.24 14.53
N ILE A 57 6.36 3.55 14.11
CA ILE A 57 5.61 3.89 12.90
C ILE A 57 4.43 4.76 13.29
N ARG A 58 4.66 6.06 13.48
CA ARG A 58 3.57 7.02 13.69
C ARG A 58 3.41 7.90 12.45
N ASP A 59 2.16 8.13 12.06
CA ASP A 59 1.77 8.97 10.93
C ASP A 59 2.36 8.51 9.59
N LEU A 60 2.67 7.22 9.47
CA LEU A 60 3.17 6.69 8.21
C LEU A 60 2.06 6.71 7.17
N ARG A 61 2.36 7.31 6.02
CA ARG A 61 1.47 7.42 4.87
C ARG A 61 1.91 6.47 3.78
N ILE A 62 1.05 5.52 3.43
CA ILE A 62 1.26 4.63 2.29
C ILE A 62 0.39 5.14 1.14
N PRO A 63 0.99 5.74 0.10
CA PRO A 63 0.25 6.28 -1.01
C PRO A 63 -0.42 5.16 -1.81
N TYR A 64 -1.65 5.41 -2.24
CA TYR A 64 -2.34 4.59 -3.22
C TYR A 64 -3.07 5.48 -4.21
N SER A 65 -3.41 4.90 -5.36
CA SER A 65 -4.19 5.61 -6.36
C SER A 65 -5.28 4.73 -6.94
N VAL A 66 -6.42 5.36 -7.22
CA VAL A 66 -7.59 4.72 -7.82
C VAL A 66 -7.81 5.29 -9.21
N TRP A 67 -7.93 4.42 -10.20
CA TRP A 67 -8.09 4.79 -11.60
C TRP A 67 -9.35 4.16 -12.16
N VAL A 68 -10.16 4.96 -12.87
CA VAL A 68 -11.43 4.50 -13.43
C VAL A 68 -11.49 4.79 -14.92
N THR A 69 -11.78 3.78 -15.72
CA THR A 69 -11.91 3.90 -17.19
C THR A 69 -12.85 2.84 -17.74
N SER A 70 -13.29 3.00 -18.99
CA SER A 70 -14.06 1.99 -19.71
C SER A 70 -13.20 0.82 -20.20
N SER A 71 -11.88 0.99 -20.32
CA SER A 71 -10.98 -0.02 -20.89
C SER A 71 -10.06 -0.65 -19.83
N ARG A 72 -10.17 -1.97 -19.67
CA ARG A 72 -9.26 -2.73 -18.79
C ARG A 72 -7.81 -2.66 -19.27
N SER A 73 -7.55 -2.74 -20.57
CA SER A 73 -6.19 -2.70 -21.11
C SER A 73 -5.49 -1.37 -20.81
N THR A 74 -6.23 -0.25 -20.80
CA THR A 74 -5.69 1.04 -20.37
C THR A 74 -5.25 1.00 -18.90
N LEU A 75 -5.99 0.33 -18.01
CA LEU A 75 -5.58 0.17 -16.61
C LEU A 75 -4.34 -0.71 -16.49
N GLU A 76 -4.24 -1.78 -17.27
CA GLU A 76 -3.06 -2.66 -17.27
C GLU A 76 -1.80 -1.91 -17.73
N LEU A 77 -1.92 -1.02 -18.72
CA LEU A 77 -0.83 -0.13 -19.15
C LEU A 77 -0.46 0.92 -18.09
N VAL A 78 -1.45 1.48 -17.39
CA VAL A 78 -1.18 2.41 -16.27
C VAL A 78 -0.48 1.66 -15.13
N ALA A 79 -0.91 0.45 -14.81
CA ALA A 79 -0.29 -0.37 -13.77
C ALA A 79 1.15 -0.73 -14.11
N SER A 80 1.43 -1.14 -15.36
CA SER A 80 2.80 -1.49 -15.77
C SER A 80 3.76 -0.30 -15.68
N LEU A 81 3.26 0.91 -15.90
CA LEU A 81 4.04 2.14 -15.78
C LEU A 81 4.30 2.56 -14.33
N LEU A 82 3.34 2.30 -13.43
CA LEU A 82 3.39 2.73 -12.02
C LEU A 82 3.98 1.67 -11.07
N LYS A 83 3.84 0.39 -11.39
CA LYS A 83 4.25 -0.70 -10.50
C LYS A 83 5.76 -0.65 -10.27
N ASN A 84 6.16 -0.64 -9.00
CA ASN A 84 7.56 -0.56 -8.55
C ASN A 84 8.30 0.69 -9.07
N LYS A 85 7.56 1.70 -9.50
CA LYS A 85 8.10 2.98 -9.95
C LYS A 85 8.32 3.87 -8.72
N SER A 86 9.44 4.57 -8.68
CA SER A 86 9.82 5.54 -7.65
C SER A 86 10.07 6.90 -8.31
N PHE A 87 10.32 7.93 -7.50
CA PHE A 87 10.63 9.25 -8.03
C PHE A 87 11.95 9.24 -8.83
N GLU A 88 12.93 8.46 -8.37
CA GLU A 88 14.27 8.39 -8.96
C GLU A 88 14.27 7.72 -10.33
N ASN A 89 13.32 6.81 -10.58
CA ASN A 89 13.24 6.07 -11.83
C ASN A 89 12.14 6.58 -12.78
N TRP A 90 11.43 7.66 -12.42
CA TRP A 90 10.42 8.32 -13.25
C TRP A 90 11.08 9.26 -14.26
N ILE A 91 11.02 8.89 -15.55
CA ILE A 91 11.64 9.69 -16.62
C ILE A 91 10.60 10.40 -17.49
N GLU A 92 11.09 11.32 -18.33
CA GLU A 92 10.26 12.13 -19.23
C GLU A 92 9.39 11.29 -20.18
N ASP A 93 9.89 10.15 -20.65
CA ASP A 93 9.10 9.24 -21.49
C ASP A 93 7.95 8.59 -20.73
N ASP A 94 8.12 8.32 -19.44
CA ASP A 94 7.04 7.81 -18.59
C ASP A 94 5.96 8.88 -18.41
N ARG A 95 6.36 10.15 -18.22
CA ARG A 95 5.44 11.29 -18.19
C ARG A 95 4.61 11.37 -19.47
N LYS A 96 5.24 11.35 -20.64
CA LYS A 96 4.55 11.40 -21.95
C LYS A 96 3.59 10.22 -22.14
N LYS A 97 4.02 9.00 -21.78
CA LYS A 97 3.18 7.79 -21.83
C LYS A 97 1.97 7.95 -20.91
N MET A 98 2.19 8.39 -19.68
CA MET A 98 1.12 8.62 -18.71
C MET A 98 0.12 9.66 -19.21
N GLU A 99 0.56 10.77 -19.79
CA GLU A 99 -0.31 11.81 -20.37
C GLU A 99 -1.20 11.26 -21.49
N SER A 100 -0.63 10.44 -22.38
CA SER A 100 -1.40 9.77 -23.42
C SER A 100 -2.47 8.84 -22.84
N LEU A 101 -2.09 7.99 -21.87
CA LEU A 101 -3.02 7.08 -21.20
C LEU A 101 -4.14 7.83 -20.47
N CYS A 102 -3.82 8.97 -19.84
CA CYS A 102 -4.75 9.78 -19.07
C CYS A 102 -5.93 10.32 -19.90
N LYS A 103 -5.79 10.47 -21.23
CA LYS A 103 -6.90 10.86 -22.11
C LYS A 103 -8.08 9.88 -22.05
N ASN A 104 -7.79 8.61 -21.76
CA ASN A 104 -8.80 7.55 -21.66
C ASN A 104 -9.25 7.29 -20.21
N ILE A 105 -8.69 8.00 -19.24
CA ILE A 105 -9.06 7.86 -17.83
C ILE A 105 -10.21 8.82 -17.51
N LYS A 106 -11.26 8.30 -16.87
CA LYS A 106 -12.46 9.08 -16.53
C LYS A 106 -12.36 9.72 -15.15
N ARG A 107 -11.74 9.04 -14.18
CA ARG A 107 -11.51 9.56 -12.82
C ARG A 107 -10.21 9.00 -12.26
N ARG A 108 -9.56 9.81 -11.43
CA ARG A 108 -8.34 9.49 -10.69
C ARG A 108 -8.47 10.04 -9.29
N HIS A 109 -8.07 9.24 -8.31
CA HIS A 109 -7.96 9.65 -6.91
C HIS A 109 -6.59 9.25 -6.39
N TYR A 110 -5.97 10.12 -5.61
CA TYR A 110 -4.68 9.91 -4.98
C TYR A 110 -4.85 10.15 -3.50
N GLU A 111 -4.61 9.12 -2.71
CA GLU A 111 -4.91 9.13 -1.28
C GLU A 111 -3.81 8.36 -0.53
N ASN A 112 -3.86 8.39 0.80
CA ASN A 112 -2.92 7.68 1.64
C ASN A 112 -3.64 6.79 2.64
N LEU A 113 -3.13 5.58 2.85
CA LEU A 113 -3.41 4.85 4.09
C LEU A 113 -2.53 5.44 5.18
N VAL A 114 -3.13 5.82 6.30
CA VAL A 114 -2.39 6.39 7.44
C VAL A 114 -2.36 5.35 8.55
N ILE A 115 -1.16 4.97 8.97
CA ILE A 115 -0.96 4.14 10.17
C ILE A 115 -0.88 5.08 11.36
N THR A 116 -1.89 5.02 12.22
CA THR A 116 -2.02 5.85 13.42
C THR A 116 -1.53 5.16 14.70
N THR A 117 -0.96 3.95 14.58
CA THR A 117 -0.64 3.09 15.72
C THR A 117 0.85 3.12 16.05
N ASP A 118 1.19 3.32 17.32
CA ASP A 118 2.55 3.10 17.80
C ASP A 118 2.86 1.59 17.83
N ALA A 119 3.69 1.12 16.91
CA ALA A 119 4.30 -0.20 16.98
C ALA A 119 5.77 -0.03 17.42
N MET A 120 6.17 -0.71 18.49
CA MET A 120 7.55 -0.71 18.99
C MET A 120 7.97 -2.17 19.20
N ASN A 121 9.06 -2.60 18.56
CA ASN A 121 9.67 -3.89 18.88
C ASN A 121 10.52 -3.69 20.14
N THR A 122 10.02 -4.17 21.28
CA THR A 122 10.61 -3.98 22.59
C THR A 122 11.37 -5.22 23.05
N VAL A 123 12.52 -5.48 22.42
CA VAL A 123 13.51 -6.41 22.99
C VAL A 123 13.91 -5.97 24.42
N HIS A 124 13.79 -4.68 24.74
CA HIS A 124 14.05 -4.16 26.09
C HIS A 124 12.93 -4.43 27.12
N LEU A 125 11.64 -4.53 26.73
CA LEU A 125 10.58 -4.90 27.69
C LEU A 125 10.70 -6.39 28.07
N ASP A 126 10.99 -7.26 27.10
CA ASP A 126 11.14 -8.70 27.35
C ASP A 126 12.34 -9.00 28.27
N MET A 127 13.42 -8.22 28.18
CA MET A 127 14.59 -8.36 29.07
C MET A 127 14.32 -7.85 30.50
N ASP A 128 13.51 -6.81 30.65
CA ASP A 128 13.11 -6.31 31.98
C ASP A 128 12.15 -7.29 32.68
N GLU A 129 11.26 -7.96 31.95
CA GLU A 129 10.44 -9.06 32.50
C GLU A 129 11.26 -10.29 32.89
N LEU A 130 12.30 -10.64 32.13
CA LEU A 130 13.25 -11.71 32.49
C LEU A 130 14.01 -11.37 33.78
N ASN A 131 14.45 -10.11 33.96
CA ASN A 131 15.16 -9.65 35.15
C ASN A 131 14.27 -9.52 36.40
N MET A 132 12.93 -9.45 36.26
CA MET A 132 12.02 -9.44 37.41
C MET A 132 11.80 -10.82 38.05
N SER A 133 12.34 -11.90 37.47
CA SER A 133 12.23 -13.26 38.01
C SER A 133 13.35 -13.66 38.99
N GLU A 134 14.39 -12.85 39.17
CA GLU A 134 15.43 -13.10 40.18
C GLU A 134 15.22 -12.27 41.45
N ASN A 135 14.37 -12.79 42.34
CA ASN A 135 14.47 -12.51 43.77
C ASN A 135 14.70 -13.83 44.52
N PRO A 136 15.96 -14.28 44.71
CA PRO A 136 16.23 -15.18 45.82
C PRO A 136 16.24 -14.34 47.10
N LYS A 137 15.07 -14.20 47.72
CA LYS A 137 15.01 -13.80 49.13
C LYS A 137 15.55 -14.95 49.98
N ASN A 138 16.60 -14.63 50.73
CA ASN A 138 16.97 -15.17 52.04
C ASN A 138 17.42 -16.65 52.11
N CYS A 139 18.73 -16.86 52.27
CA CYS A 139 19.36 -17.28 53.53
C CYS A 139 20.89 -17.23 53.41
#